data_AF-A0A193QIC3-F1
#
_entry.id   AF-A0A193QIC3-F1
#
_cell.length_a   1.000
_cell.length_b   1.000
_cell.length_c   1.000
_cell.angle_alpha   90.00
_cell.angle_beta   90.00
_cell.angle_gamma   90.00
#
_symmetry.space_group_name_H-M   'P 1'
#
loop_
_entity.id
_entity.type
_entity.pdbx_description
1 polymer ?
#
loop_
_entity_poly.entity_id
_entity_poly.type
_entity_poly.pdbx_seq_one_letter_code
_entity_poly.pdbx_strand_id
1 'polypeptide(L)'
;MAKQKFKITNWSTYNKALKQRGALTIWLDESAIVAWTEKTTPEQRGQPLHYIDMAITTVLMMKRVFGLSLRALQGFVDAIFKLMVLPLRYPDYSLISKRAKTVKISIKTPTRGEISPLVIDGTGLKVFGEGEWKVRQHGADRRRVWRKLHMTADSATHEIICADLSPSGTTDAQALPALINQTQRKSREASADGRLRYPLLS
;
A
#
# COMPACT_ATOMS: atom_id res chain seq x y z
N MET A 1 0.12 -35.89 20.74
CA MET A 1 -0.91 -36.25 19.74
C MET A 1 -0.22 -36.49 18.40
N ALA A 2 -0.44 -37.64 17.76
CA ALA A 2 0.19 -37.98 16.48
C ALA A 2 -0.49 -37.24 15.32
N LYS A 3 0.30 -36.70 14.38
CA LYS A 3 -0.17 -35.96 13.21
C LYS A 3 -1.00 -36.91 12.32
N GLN A 4 -2.30 -36.64 12.14
CA GLN A 4 -3.14 -37.39 11.20
C GLN A 4 -2.56 -37.30 9.79
N LYS A 5 -2.25 -38.45 9.18
CA LYS A 5 -1.81 -38.55 7.79
C LYS A 5 -3.05 -38.63 6.89
N PHE A 6 -3.39 -37.54 6.24
CA PHE A 6 -4.44 -37.52 5.21
C PHE A 6 -3.87 -37.99 3.87
N LYS A 7 -4.57 -38.90 3.17
CA LYS A 7 -4.20 -39.37 1.84
C LYS A 7 -4.83 -38.44 0.79
N ILE A 8 -4.02 -37.63 0.12
CA ILE A 8 -4.50 -36.68 -0.89
C ILE A 8 -4.79 -37.45 -2.18
N THR A 9 -6.07 -37.69 -2.50
CA THR A 9 -6.52 -38.40 -3.70
C THR A 9 -6.71 -37.48 -4.92
N ASN A 10 -6.72 -36.16 -4.73
CA ASN A 10 -7.00 -35.17 -5.77
C ASN A 10 -5.75 -34.39 -6.22
N TRP A 11 -4.55 -34.96 -6.08
CA TRP A 11 -3.27 -34.27 -6.30
C TRP A 11 -3.18 -33.56 -7.66
N SER A 12 -3.67 -34.19 -8.74
CA SER A 12 -3.69 -33.60 -10.08
C SER A 12 -4.53 -32.32 -10.13
N THR A 13 -5.74 -32.35 -9.58
CA THR A 13 -6.65 -31.19 -9.50
C THR A 13 -6.08 -30.10 -8.60
N TYR A 14 -5.52 -30.47 -7.44
CA TYR A 14 -4.87 -29.54 -6.52
C TYR A 14 -3.68 -28.84 -7.18
N ASN A 15 -2.81 -29.58 -7.88
CA ASN A 15 -1.66 -29.03 -8.61
C ASN A 15 -2.10 -28.12 -9.77
N LYS A 16 -3.18 -28.47 -10.48
CA LYS A 16 -3.77 -27.59 -11.50
C LYS A 16 -4.24 -26.26 -10.88
N ALA A 17 -4.92 -26.33 -9.73
CA ALA A 17 -5.34 -25.14 -9.01
C ALA A 17 -4.13 -24.30 -8.53
N LEU A 18 -3.05 -24.91 -8.05
CA LEU A 18 -1.82 -24.19 -7.68
C LEU A 18 -1.18 -23.47 -8.86
N LYS A 19 -1.11 -24.11 -10.04
CA LYS A 19 -0.62 -23.48 -11.27
C LYS A 19 -1.52 -22.31 -11.70
N GLN A 20 -2.84 -22.49 -11.64
CA GLN A 20 -3.81 -21.45 -11.98
C GLN A 20 -3.75 -20.25 -11.03
N ARG A 21 -3.37 -20.43 -9.75
CA ARG A 21 -3.13 -19.31 -8.83
C ARG A 21 -2.03 -18.36 -9.29
N GLY A 22 -1.08 -18.84 -10.11
CA GLY A 22 -0.03 -18.02 -10.71
C GLY A 22 -0.39 -17.46 -12.09
N ALA A 23 -1.53 -17.84 -12.66
CA ALA A 23 -1.96 -17.31 -13.95
C ALA A 23 -2.45 -15.87 -13.77
N LEU A 24 -1.79 -14.94 -14.47
CA LEU A 24 -2.13 -13.52 -14.41
C LEU A 24 -2.90 -13.12 -15.68
N THR A 25 -4.14 -12.68 -15.49
CA THR A 25 -4.94 -12.06 -16.55
C THR A 25 -5.02 -10.57 -16.28
N ILE A 26 -4.59 -9.75 -17.24
CA ILE A 26 -4.61 -8.29 -17.15
C ILE A 26 -5.67 -7.78 -18.13
N TRP A 27 -6.61 -6.99 -17.62
CA TRP A 27 -7.54 -6.22 -18.45
C TRP A 27 -7.43 -4.74 -18.07
N LEU A 28 -7.60 -3.87 -19.06
CA LEU A 28 -7.62 -2.43 -18.88
C LEU A 28 -8.96 -1.92 -19.38
N ASP A 29 -9.64 -1.16 -18.55
CA ASP A 29 -10.93 -0.54 -18.89
C ASP A 29 -10.76 0.51 -19.99
N GLU A 30 -11.64 0.52 -20.99
CA GLU A 30 -11.55 1.45 -22.13
C GLU A 30 -11.63 2.91 -21.69
N SER A 31 -12.45 3.23 -20.70
CA SER A 31 -12.53 4.60 -20.17
C SER A 31 -11.23 5.01 -19.47
N ALA A 32 -10.56 4.06 -18.79
CA ALA A 32 -9.26 4.29 -18.18
C ALA A 32 -8.14 4.47 -19.22
N ILE A 33 -8.20 3.75 -20.35
CA ILE A 33 -7.29 3.93 -21.49
C ILE A 33 -7.46 5.35 -22.07
N VAL A 34 -8.70 5.79 -22.31
CA VAL A 34 -9.00 7.12 -22.86
C VAL A 34 -8.59 8.24 -21.90
N ALA A 35 -8.76 8.04 -20.60
CA ALA A 35 -8.46 9.04 -19.57
C ALA A 35 -6.98 9.04 -19.14
N TRP A 36 -6.15 8.11 -19.64
CA TRP A 36 -4.79 7.86 -19.14
C TRP A 36 -3.91 9.11 -19.08
N THR A 37 -4.01 9.95 -20.12
CA THR A 37 -3.39 11.29 -20.18
C THR A 37 -4.47 12.35 -20.30
N GLU A 38 -4.22 13.51 -19.72
CA GLU A 38 -5.06 14.68 -19.90
C GLU A 38 -5.07 15.07 -21.38
N LYS A 39 -6.24 15.36 -21.95
CA LYS A 39 -6.40 15.67 -23.39
C LYS A 39 -5.78 17.01 -23.79
N THR A 40 -5.29 17.78 -22.83
CA THR A 40 -4.68 19.09 -23.05
C THR A 40 -3.33 18.88 -23.72
N THR A 41 -3.23 19.27 -24.98
CA THR A 41 -1.97 19.29 -25.71
C THR A 41 -0.98 20.17 -24.95
N PRO A 42 0.25 19.71 -24.65
CA PRO A 42 1.25 20.55 -23.99
C PRO A 42 1.46 21.82 -24.83
N GLU A 43 1.21 22.98 -24.24
CA GLU A 43 1.26 24.29 -24.92
C GLU A 43 2.69 24.62 -25.38
N GLN A 44 3.71 24.01 -24.75
CA GLN A 44 5.12 24.27 -25.04
C GLN A 44 5.91 22.98 -25.35
N ARG A 45 6.84 23.11 -26.30
CA ARG A 45 7.78 22.05 -26.67
C ARG A 45 8.65 21.67 -25.46
N GLY A 46 8.51 20.44 -24.98
CA GLY A 46 9.26 19.91 -23.84
C GLY A 46 8.46 19.85 -22.53
N GLN A 47 7.21 20.33 -22.50
CA GLN A 47 6.33 20.15 -21.35
C GLN A 47 5.95 18.66 -21.19
N PRO A 48 6.11 18.07 -20.00
CA PRO A 48 5.73 16.67 -19.77
C PRO A 48 4.24 16.45 -19.99
N LEU A 49 3.88 15.30 -20.56
CA LEU A 49 2.48 14.85 -20.61
C LEU A 49 1.87 14.85 -19.20
N HIS A 50 0.69 15.44 -19.08
CA HIS A 50 -0.07 15.42 -17.84
C HIS A 50 -0.83 14.09 -17.72
N TYR A 51 -0.56 13.35 -16.65
CA TYR A 51 -1.22 12.08 -16.35
C TYR A 51 -2.18 12.27 -15.19
N ILE A 52 -3.39 11.72 -15.33
CA ILE A 52 -4.42 11.80 -14.30
C ILE A 52 -4.01 11.04 -13.03
N ASP A 53 -4.55 11.44 -11.88
CA ASP A 53 -4.25 10.81 -10.58
C ASP A 53 -4.53 9.31 -10.57
N MET A 54 -5.55 8.85 -11.32
CA MET A 54 -5.88 7.43 -11.46
C MET A 54 -4.75 6.63 -12.13
N ALA A 55 -4.13 7.16 -13.19
CA ALA A 55 -3.03 6.50 -13.90
C ALA A 55 -1.79 6.38 -12.99
N ILE A 56 -1.46 7.46 -12.28
CA ILE A 56 -0.37 7.46 -11.29
C ILE A 56 -0.63 6.45 -10.18
N THR A 57 -1.86 6.44 -9.62
CA THR A 57 -2.24 5.51 -8.55
C THR A 57 -2.15 4.06 -9.01
N THR A 58 -2.64 3.76 -10.21
CA THR A 58 -2.60 2.42 -10.82
C THR A 58 -1.16 1.92 -10.95
N VAL A 59 -0.27 2.76 -11.48
CA VAL A 59 1.15 2.43 -11.63
C VAL A 59 1.82 2.19 -10.27
N LEU A 60 1.52 3.03 -9.27
CA LEU A 60 2.06 2.86 -7.92
C LEU A 60 1.53 1.59 -7.22
N MET A 61 0.28 1.20 -7.50
CA MET A 61 -0.27 -0.08 -7.02
C MET A 61 0.47 -1.26 -7.64
N MET A 62 0.70 -1.26 -8.96
CA MET A 62 1.50 -2.29 -9.63
C MET A 62 2.90 -2.38 -9.04
N LYS A 63 3.55 -1.24 -8.77
CA LYS A 63 4.85 -1.19 -8.09
C LYS A 63 4.82 -1.95 -6.76
N ARG A 64 3.78 -1.73 -5.96
CA ARG A 64 3.64 -2.32 -4.62
C ARG A 64 3.35 -3.81 -4.68
N VAL A 65 2.42 -4.22 -5.54
CA VAL A 65 2.01 -5.62 -5.72
C VAL A 65 3.16 -6.49 -6.22
N PHE A 66 3.93 -6.01 -7.20
CA PHE A 66 5.02 -6.75 -7.80
C PHE A 66 6.41 -6.47 -7.17
N GLY A 67 6.49 -5.61 -6.15
CA GLY A 67 7.75 -5.28 -5.49
C GLY A 67 8.78 -4.58 -6.38
N LEU A 68 8.35 -3.89 -7.43
CA LEU A 68 9.25 -3.33 -8.45
C LEU A 68 9.92 -2.02 -8.01
N SER A 69 11.13 -1.79 -8.52
CA SER A 69 11.75 -0.44 -8.51
C SER A 69 11.05 0.45 -9.54
N LEU A 70 11.16 1.79 -9.43
CA LEU A 70 10.47 2.69 -10.36
C LEU A 70 10.95 2.54 -11.83
N ARG A 71 12.22 2.17 -12.04
CA ARG A 71 12.76 1.91 -13.38
C ARG A 71 12.29 0.56 -13.93
N ALA A 72 12.26 -0.48 -13.10
CA ALA A 72 11.72 -1.78 -13.49
C ALA A 72 10.22 -1.68 -13.81
N LEU A 73 9.48 -0.89 -13.02
CA LEU A 73 8.07 -0.63 -13.22
C LEU A 73 7.79 0.02 -14.59
N GLN A 74 8.62 0.97 -15.01
CA GLN A 74 8.54 1.55 -16.34
C GLN A 74 8.60 0.49 -17.44
N GLY A 75 9.65 -0.33 -17.43
CA GLY A 75 9.79 -1.41 -18.41
C GLY A 75 8.66 -2.43 -18.33
N PHE A 76 8.18 -2.75 -17.13
CA PHE A 76 7.07 -3.68 -16.91
C PHE A 76 5.75 -3.17 -17.51
N VAL A 77 5.38 -1.91 -17.24
CA VAL A 77 4.13 -1.34 -17.77
C VAL A 77 4.23 -1.08 -19.27
N ASP A 78 5.37 -0.61 -19.77
CA ASP A 78 5.59 -0.49 -21.23
C ASP A 78 5.46 -1.84 -21.93
N ALA A 79 5.91 -2.94 -21.32
CA ALA A 79 5.75 -4.29 -21.86
C ALA A 79 4.28 -4.72 -21.88
N ILE A 80 3.49 -4.40 -20.85
CA ILE A 80 2.04 -4.66 -20.83
C ILE A 80 1.34 -3.89 -21.95
N PHE A 81 1.61 -2.59 -22.11
CA PHE A 81 1.00 -1.79 -23.17
C PHE A 81 1.33 -2.32 -24.56
N LYS A 82 2.57 -2.76 -24.79
CA LYS A 82 2.96 -3.40 -26.06
C LYS A 82 2.25 -4.72 -26.28
N LEU A 83 2.16 -5.57 -25.25
CA LEU A 83 1.48 -6.88 -25.33
C LEU A 83 -0.02 -6.71 -25.67
N MET A 84 -0.64 -5.67 -25.11
CA MET A 84 -2.06 -5.36 -25.32
C MET A 84 -2.31 -4.47 -26.53
N VAL A 85 -1.27 -4.08 -27.29
CA VAL A 85 -1.35 -3.19 -28.46
C VAL A 85 -2.06 -1.86 -28.14
N LEU A 86 -1.76 -1.30 -26.96
CA LEU A 86 -2.36 -0.05 -26.51
C LEU A 86 -1.51 1.15 -26.95
N PRO A 87 -2.13 2.24 -27.46
CA PRO A 87 -1.43 3.47 -27.83
C PRO A 87 -1.09 4.33 -26.60
N LEU A 88 -0.72 3.69 -25.48
CA LEU A 88 -0.42 4.35 -24.22
C LEU A 88 1.09 4.46 -24.02
N ARG A 89 1.51 5.54 -23.35
CA ARG A 89 2.89 5.74 -22.91
C ARG A 89 2.96 5.70 -21.39
N TYR A 90 3.97 5.02 -20.86
CA TYR A 90 4.26 5.06 -19.44
C TYR A 90 4.80 6.45 -19.01
N PRO A 91 4.37 7.00 -17.85
CA PRO A 91 4.92 8.23 -17.30
C PRO A 91 6.36 8.00 -16.81
N ASP A 92 7.34 8.78 -17.25
CA ASP A 92 8.75 8.60 -16.82
C ASP A 92 8.88 8.38 -15.29
N TYR A 93 9.77 7.49 -14.87
CA TYR A 93 9.95 7.13 -13.46
C TYR A 93 10.19 8.34 -12.55
N SER A 94 10.79 9.41 -13.07
CA SER A 94 11.01 10.67 -12.34
C SER A 94 9.69 11.41 -12.09
N LEU A 95 8.77 11.38 -13.06
CA LEU A 95 7.41 11.93 -12.94
C LEU A 95 6.62 11.14 -11.89
N ILE A 96 6.64 9.80 -11.96
CA ILE A 96 6.00 8.95 -10.95
C ILE A 96 6.56 9.26 -9.56
N SER A 97 7.88 9.39 -9.41
CA SER A 97 8.50 9.71 -8.12
C SER A 97 8.05 11.05 -7.55
N LYS A 98 7.86 12.07 -8.41
CA LYS A 98 7.39 13.40 -8.00
C LYS A 98 5.91 13.35 -7.62
N ARG A 99 5.08 12.71 -8.45
CA ARG A 99 3.62 12.61 -8.26
C ARG A 99 3.23 11.70 -7.11
N ALA A 100 4.05 10.69 -6.78
CA ALA A 100 3.83 9.85 -5.60
C ALA A 100 3.79 10.62 -4.28
N LYS A 101 4.36 11.83 -4.23
CA LYS A 101 4.32 12.70 -3.04
C LYS A 101 3.01 13.49 -2.92
N THR A 102 2.31 13.72 -4.03
CA THR A 102 1.17 14.65 -4.10
C THR A 102 -0.14 13.97 -4.45
N VAL A 103 -0.10 12.80 -5.09
CA VAL A 103 -1.29 12.03 -5.45
C VAL A 103 -2.05 11.62 -4.18
N LYS A 104 -3.32 11.99 -4.11
CA LYS A 104 -4.19 11.61 -3.00
C LYS A 104 -4.77 10.23 -3.28
N ILE A 105 -4.19 9.20 -2.67
CA ILE A 105 -4.71 7.83 -2.79
C ILE A 105 -5.82 7.66 -1.75
N SER A 106 -7.07 7.65 -2.21
CA SER A 106 -8.21 7.27 -1.37
C SER A 106 -8.33 5.75 -1.34
N ILE A 107 -7.81 5.12 -0.28
CA ILE A 107 -8.10 3.72 0.02
C ILE A 107 -9.46 3.70 0.69
N LYS A 108 -10.54 3.59 -0.12
CA LYS A 108 -11.88 3.44 0.42
C LYS A 108 -12.00 2.05 1.05
N THR A 109 -12.11 1.99 2.38
CA THR A 109 -12.58 0.78 3.05
C THR A 109 -14.08 0.64 2.81
N PRO A 110 -14.60 -0.56 2.51
CA PRO A 110 -16.03 -0.76 2.37
C PRO A 110 -16.73 -0.36 3.67
N THR A 111 -17.73 0.52 3.58
CA THR A 111 -18.43 1.03 4.76
C THR A 111 -19.33 -0.07 5.33
N ARG A 112 -18.84 -0.79 6.34
CA ARG A 112 -19.56 -1.89 6.99
C ARG A 112 -20.08 -1.48 8.36
N GLY A 113 -21.17 -0.72 8.45
CA GLY A 113 -21.85 -0.46 9.73
C GLY A 113 -20.94 -0.06 10.92
N GLU A 114 -21.31 -0.49 12.12
CA GLU A 114 -20.52 -0.29 13.35
C GLU A 114 -19.19 -1.07 13.29
N ILE A 115 -18.11 -0.51 13.81
CA ILE A 115 -16.83 -1.21 13.92
C ILE A 115 -16.87 -2.07 15.19
N SER A 116 -16.42 -3.32 15.09
CA SER A 116 -16.12 -4.14 16.28
C SER A 116 -15.00 -3.47 17.10
N PRO A 117 -14.68 -3.94 18.33
CA PRO A 117 -13.61 -3.32 19.11
C PRO A 117 -12.34 -3.16 18.26
N LEU A 118 -11.81 -1.94 18.20
CA LEU A 118 -10.62 -1.61 17.41
C LEU A 118 -9.40 -2.19 18.09
N VAL A 119 -8.56 -2.91 17.35
CA VAL A 119 -7.26 -3.36 17.84
C VAL A 119 -6.19 -2.45 17.28
N ILE A 120 -5.29 -1.98 18.14
CA ILE A 120 -4.19 -1.08 17.78
C ILE A 120 -2.88 -1.80 18.01
N ASP A 121 -1.99 -1.69 17.04
CA ASP A 121 -0.61 -2.14 17.14
C ASP A 121 0.34 -1.12 16.50
N GLY A 122 1.49 -0.92 17.13
CA GLY A 122 2.51 0.03 16.74
C GLY A 122 3.82 -0.65 16.35
N THR A 123 4.26 -0.49 15.09
CA THR A 123 5.54 -1.02 14.61
C THR A 123 6.59 0.07 14.39
N GLY A 124 7.84 -0.21 14.74
CA GLY A 124 8.97 0.69 14.50
C GLY A 124 9.41 0.67 13.05
N LEU A 125 9.39 1.81 12.37
CA LEU A 125 9.87 1.99 11.01
C LEU A 125 11.18 2.78 10.98
N LYS A 126 12.21 2.22 10.34
CA LYS A 126 13.43 2.96 10.00
C LYS A 126 13.15 3.80 8.75
N VAL A 127 13.01 5.11 8.94
CA VAL A 127 12.67 6.04 7.85
C VAL A 127 13.92 6.56 7.14
N PHE A 128 14.97 6.84 7.90
CA PHE A 128 16.22 7.35 7.35
C PHE A 128 17.42 6.84 8.16
N GLY A 129 18.57 6.77 7.52
CA GLY A 129 19.82 6.41 8.18
C GLY A 129 20.64 5.44 7.37
N GLU A 130 21.94 5.54 7.55
CA GLU A 130 22.92 4.82 6.75
C GLU A 130 22.76 3.30 6.89
N GLY A 131 23.00 2.62 5.78
CA GLY A 131 23.04 1.16 5.74
C GLY A 131 24.17 0.65 6.62
N GLU A 132 24.01 -0.55 7.18
CA GLU A 132 25.00 -1.12 8.10
C GLU A 132 26.37 -1.27 7.46
N TRP A 133 26.40 -1.59 6.16
CA TRP A 133 27.64 -1.65 5.40
C TRP A 133 28.36 -0.30 5.35
N LYS A 134 27.65 0.80 5.01
CA LYS A 134 28.26 2.13 4.96
C LYS A 134 28.82 2.54 6.33
N VAL A 135 28.05 2.30 7.39
CA VAL A 135 28.49 2.63 8.77
C VAL A 135 29.73 1.82 9.16
N ARG A 136 29.80 0.54 8.79
CA ARG A 136 30.98 -0.31 9.05
C ARG A 136 32.22 0.14 8.28
N GLN A 137 32.06 0.57 7.02
CA GLN A 137 33.19 0.91 6.15
C GLN A 137 33.67 2.36 6.30
N HIS A 138 32.76 3.29 6.57
CA HIS A 138 33.03 4.73 6.48
C HIS A 138 32.59 5.52 7.71
N GLY A 139 32.19 4.85 8.79
CA GLY A 139 31.65 5.51 9.98
C GLY A 139 30.21 6.03 9.78
N ALA A 140 29.60 6.49 10.87
CA ALA A 140 28.25 7.04 10.84
C ALA A 140 28.29 8.55 10.62
N ASP A 141 27.79 9.01 9.48
CA ASP A 141 27.74 10.43 9.12
C ASP A 141 26.33 11.01 9.32
N ARG A 142 25.30 10.14 9.26
CA ARG A 142 23.89 10.51 9.46
C ARG A 142 23.20 9.63 10.49
N ARG A 143 22.57 10.26 11.50
CA ARG A 143 21.80 9.58 12.54
C ARG A 143 20.60 8.82 11.94
N ARG A 144 20.38 7.59 12.43
CA ARG A 144 19.20 6.79 12.09
C ARG A 144 17.95 7.43 12.71
N VAL A 145 16.93 7.65 11.90
CA VAL A 145 15.64 8.17 12.32
C VAL A 145 14.62 7.04 12.27
N TRP A 146 14.07 6.73 13.44
CA TRP A 146 12.95 5.82 13.61
C TRP A 146 11.66 6.62 13.76
N ARG A 147 10.57 6.05 13.24
CA ARG A 147 9.19 6.48 13.45
C ARG A 147 8.40 5.28 13.93
N LYS A 148 7.23 5.51 14.53
CA LYS A 148 6.28 4.45 14.83
C LYS A 148 5.11 4.56 13.87
N LEU A 149 4.78 3.45 13.22
CA LEU A 149 3.55 3.30 12.46
C LEU A 149 2.53 2.63 13.37
N HIS A 150 1.50 3.36 13.75
CA HIS A 150 0.35 2.82 14.47
C HIS A 150 -0.71 2.45 13.45
N MET A 151 -1.27 1.25 13.55
CA MET A 151 -2.34 0.77 12.69
C MET A 151 -3.49 0.30 13.56
N THR A 152 -4.71 0.65 13.17
CA THR A 152 -5.92 0.12 13.80
C THR A 152 -6.62 -0.84 12.85
N ALA A 153 -7.11 -1.95 13.37
CA ALA A 153 -7.89 -2.92 12.63
C ALA A 153 -9.19 -3.26 13.36
N ASP A 154 -10.24 -3.57 12.60
CA ASP A 154 -11.46 -4.15 13.14
C ASP A 154 -11.16 -5.59 13.61
N SER A 155 -11.48 -5.90 14.87
CA SER A 155 -11.18 -7.20 15.47
C SER A 155 -11.91 -8.38 14.82
N ALA A 156 -13.06 -8.16 14.17
CA ALA A 156 -13.84 -9.22 13.56
C ALA A 156 -13.49 -9.42 12.07
N THR A 157 -13.29 -8.33 11.33
CA THR A 157 -13.02 -8.41 9.88
C THR A 157 -11.54 -8.38 9.53
N HIS A 158 -10.68 -8.00 10.49
CA HIS A 158 -9.25 -7.74 10.29
C HIS A 158 -8.97 -6.66 9.24
N GLU A 159 -9.96 -5.84 8.90
CA GLU A 159 -9.79 -4.71 8.00
C GLU A 159 -9.02 -3.59 8.71
N ILE A 160 -7.98 -3.06 8.08
CA ILE A 160 -7.27 -1.88 8.58
C ILE A 160 -8.19 -0.67 8.43
N ILE A 161 -8.47 0.02 9.54
CA ILE A 161 -9.40 1.15 9.59
C ILE A 161 -8.66 2.49 9.56
N CYS A 162 -7.60 2.64 10.36
CA CYS A 162 -6.81 3.86 10.45
C CYS A 162 -5.31 3.52 10.51
N ALA A 163 -4.48 4.47 10.10
CA ALA A 163 -3.04 4.36 10.30
C ALA A 163 -2.42 5.76 10.51
N ASP A 164 -1.44 5.86 11.39
CA ASP A 164 -0.73 7.10 11.65
C ASP A 164 0.76 6.87 11.89
N LEU A 165 1.58 7.84 11.49
CA LEU A 165 3.03 7.79 11.61
C LEU A 165 3.53 8.85 12.59
N SER A 166 4.02 8.40 13.74
CA SER A 166 4.42 9.23 14.86
C SER A 166 5.95 9.19 15.11
N PRO A 167 6.49 10.10 15.93
CA PRO A 167 7.85 9.97 16.48
C PRO A 167 8.04 8.65 17.25
N SER A 168 9.26 8.13 17.32
CA SER A 168 9.54 6.81 17.90
C SER A 168 9.15 6.64 19.38
N GLY A 169 8.99 7.73 20.13
CA GLY A 169 8.61 7.71 21.55
C GLY A 169 7.11 7.66 21.81
N THR A 170 6.27 7.79 20.78
CA THR A 170 4.81 7.82 20.95
C THR A 170 4.27 6.44 21.29
N THR A 171 3.40 6.36 22.30
CA THR A 171 2.69 5.11 22.66
C THR A 171 1.39 4.97 21.89
N ASP A 172 0.84 3.77 21.82
CA ASP A 172 -0.43 3.52 21.11
C ASP A 172 -1.58 4.31 21.73
N ALA A 173 -1.59 4.45 23.05
CA ALA A 173 -2.54 5.29 23.78
C ALA A 173 -2.45 6.77 23.38
N GLN A 174 -1.24 7.29 23.11
CA GLN A 174 -1.04 8.67 22.66
C GLN A 174 -1.46 8.87 21.20
N ALA A 175 -1.35 7.84 20.36
CA ALA A 175 -1.77 7.89 18.95
C ALA A 175 -3.28 7.69 18.76
N LEU A 176 -3.96 7.06 19.72
CA LEU A 176 -5.38 6.70 19.67
C LEU A 176 -6.31 7.86 19.23
N PRO A 177 -6.22 9.09 19.76
CA PRO A 177 -7.12 10.18 19.34
C PRO A 177 -6.93 10.58 17.87
N ALA A 178 -5.68 10.63 17.41
CA ALA A 178 -5.36 10.95 16.02
C ALA A 178 -5.87 9.88 15.05
N LEU A 179 -5.82 8.60 15.47
CA LEU A 179 -6.33 7.47 14.69
C LEU A 179 -7.85 7.49 14.60
N ILE A 180 -8.57 7.66 15.71
CA ILE A 180 -10.04 7.66 15.72
C ILE A 180 -10.62 8.79 14.87
N ASN A 181 -10.00 9.97 14.90
CA ASN A 181 -10.45 11.10 14.09
C ASN A 181 -10.36 10.87 12.57
N GLN A 182 -9.67 9.82 12.11
CA GLN A 182 -9.63 9.44 10.69
C GLN A 182 -10.88 8.68 10.24
N THR A 183 -11.66 8.11 11.16
CA THR A 183 -12.86 7.34 10.85
C THR A 183 -14.13 8.07 11.32
N GLN A 184 -15.15 8.08 10.46
CA GLN A 184 -16.48 8.58 10.78
C GLN A 184 -17.40 7.47 11.35
N ARG A 185 -16.90 6.22 11.41
CA ARG A 185 -17.66 5.08 11.95
C ARG A 185 -17.52 5.05 13.46
N LYS A 186 -18.63 4.79 14.15
CA LYS A 186 -18.64 4.60 15.60
C LYS A 186 -17.94 3.28 15.96
N SER A 187 -17.09 3.34 16.96
CA SER A 187 -16.53 2.19 17.67
C SER A 187 -16.79 2.39 19.16
N ARG A 188 -17.16 1.32 19.87
CA ARG A 188 -17.45 1.39 21.32
C ARG A 188 -16.19 1.26 22.16
N GLU A 189 -15.15 0.65 21.62
CA GLU A 189 -13.99 0.21 22.40
C GLU A 189 -12.74 0.08 21.52
N ALA A 190 -11.58 0.41 22.09
CA ALA A 190 -10.28 0.13 21.50
C ALA A 190 -9.39 -0.67 22.48
N SER A 191 -8.59 -1.59 21.94
CA SER A 191 -7.61 -2.40 22.66
C SER A 191 -6.23 -2.19 22.06
N ALA A 192 -5.23 -1.93 22.90
CA ALA A 192 -3.83 -1.81 22.52
C ALA A 192 -2.96 -2.79 23.31
N ASP A 193 -1.70 -3.00 22.87
CA ASP A 193 -0.76 -3.84 23.61
C ASP A 193 -0.53 -3.26 25.03
N GLY A 194 -0.70 -4.11 26.04
CA GLY A 194 -0.70 -3.67 27.45
C GLY A 194 -1.99 -3.89 28.25
N ARG A 195 -2.99 -4.61 27.71
CA ARG A 195 -4.20 -5.07 28.46
C ARG A 195 -5.16 -3.94 28.86
N LEU A 196 -5.04 -2.76 28.26
CA LEU A 196 -5.92 -1.61 28.51
C LEU A 196 -7.00 -1.54 27.43
N ARG A 197 -8.25 -1.70 27.86
CA ARG A 197 -9.46 -1.40 27.09
C ARG A 197 -9.79 0.07 27.29
N TYR A 198 -9.75 0.84 26.22
CA TYR A 198 -10.15 2.24 26.24
C TYR A 198 -11.64 2.33 25.84
N PRO A 199 -12.54 2.74 26.74
CA PRO A 199 -13.88 3.10 26.33
C PRO A 199 -13.80 4.32 25.42
N LEU A 200 -14.36 4.23 24.23
CA LEU A 200 -14.43 5.36 23.31
C LEU A 200 -15.74 6.08 23.58
N LEU A 201 -15.65 7.26 24.22
CA LEU A 201 -16.81 8.12 24.40
C LEU A 201 -17.22 8.67 23.03
N SER A 202 -18.42 8.30 22.61
CA SER A 202 -19.05 8.70 21.35
C SER A 202 -19.48 10.15 21.32
#